data_AF-A0A9C9KQT4-F1
#
_entry.id   AF-A0A9C9KQT4-F1
#
_cell.length_a   1.000
_cell.length_b   1.000
_cell.length_c   1.000
_cell.angle_alpha   90.00
_cell.angle_beta   90.00
_cell.angle_gamma   90.00
#
_symmetry.space_group_name_H-M   'P 1'
#
loop_
_entity.id
_entity.type
_entity.pdbx_description
1 polymer ?
#
loop_
_entity_poly.entity_id
_entity_poly.type
_entity_poly.pdbx_seq_one_letter_code
_entity_poly.pdbx_strand_id
1 'polypeptide(L)' 'MADRKILLAITELGGYPDFRAEYGQAGYDLVAVNSMRKAISALKKQSPALIVAEFNFQSDFRDRSSNLESLLAVTQE' A
#
# COMPACT_ATOMS: atom_id res chain seq x y z
N MET A 1 1.23 -25.26 -7.14
CA MET A 1 0.78 -23.86 -7.30
C MET A 1 1.76 -23.02 -6.51
N ALA A 2 2.48 -22.10 -7.16
CA ALA A 2 3.46 -21.28 -6.46
C ALA A 2 2.73 -20.42 -5.41
N ASP A 3 3.25 -20.40 -4.19
CA ASP A 3 2.76 -19.56 -3.09
C ASP A 3 2.90 -18.09 -3.52
N ARG A 4 1.79 -17.46 -3.90
CA ARG A 4 1.79 -16.10 -4.43
C ARG A 4 1.94 -15.14 -3.27
N LYS A 5 2.94 -14.27 -3.38
CA LYS A 5 3.21 -13.27 -2.35
C LYS A 5 2.14 -12.18 -2.40
N ILE A 6 1.71 -11.72 -1.23
CA ILE A 6 0.72 -10.65 -1.13
C ILE A 6 1.40 -9.30 -1.45
N LEU A 7 0.75 -8.49 -2.27
CA LEU A 7 1.11 -7.09 -2.54
C LEU A 7 0.02 -6.17 -2.02
N LEU A 8 0.36 -5.23 -1.15
CA LEU A 8 -0.56 -4.21 -0.65
C LEU A 8 -0.39 -2.91 -1.45
N ALA A 9 -1.40 -2.54 -2.24
CA ALA A 9 -1.43 -1.28 -2.99
C ALA A 9 -2.34 -0.26 -2.27
N ILE A 10 -1.80 0.92 -1.98
CA ILE A 10 -2.48 2.01 -1.24
C ILE A 10 -2.65 3.19 -2.19
N THR A 11 -3.90 3.58 -2.48
CA THR A 11 -4.23 4.67 -3.40
C THR A 11 -5.19 5.66 -2.74
N GLU A 12 -4.72 6.84 -2.32
CA GLU A 12 -5.55 7.75 -1.50
C GLU A 12 -6.33 8.79 -2.29
N LEU A 13 -5.73 9.38 -3.33
CA LEU A 13 -6.37 10.41 -4.16
C LEU A 13 -6.63 9.90 -5.58
N GLY A 14 -5.78 8.98 -6.06
CA GLY A 14 -5.74 8.61 -7.46
C GLY A 14 -5.04 9.67 -8.30
N GLY A 15 -5.00 9.43 -9.60
CA GLY A 15 -4.29 10.30 -10.56
C GLY A 15 -3.07 9.64 -11.19
N TYR A 16 -2.65 8.48 -10.69
CA TYR A 16 -1.73 7.58 -11.38
C TYR A 16 -2.48 6.46 -12.11
N PRO A 17 -1.88 5.87 -13.16
CA PRO A 17 -2.45 4.71 -13.85
C PRO A 17 -2.71 3.55 -12.90
N ASP A 18 -3.68 2.73 -13.27
CA ASP A 18 -4.03 1.52 -12.53
C ASP A 18 -3.04 0.39 -12.87
N PHE A 19 -2.13 0.08 -11.93
CA PHE A 19 -1.11 -0.95 -12.09
C PHE A 19 -1.52 -2.35 -11.61
N ARG A 20 -2.82 -2.56 -11.32
CA ARG A 20 -3.30 -3.81 -10.71
C ARG A 20 -3.11 -5.03 -11.62
N ALA A 21 -3.24 -4.85 -12.93
CA ALA A 21 -3.07 -5.93 -13.90
C ALA A 21 -1.61 -6.40 -13.98
N GLU A 22 -0.68 -5.47 -13.87
CA GLU A 22 0.76 -5.67 -13.90
C GLU A 22 1.23 -6.42 -12.66
N TYR A 23 0.69 -6.08 -11.48
CA TYR A 23 0.98 -6.82 -10.24
C TYR A 23 0.54 -8.28 -10.32
N GLY A 24 -0.65 -8.55 -10.87
CA GLY A 24 -1.13 -9.91 -11.07
C GLY A 24 -0.28 -10.70 -12.07
N GLN A 25 0.14 -10.06 -13.17
CA GLN A 25 1.05 -10.65 -14.15
C GLN A 25 2.44 -10.94 -13.58
N ALA A 26 2.91 -10.10 -12.65
CA ALA A 26 4.15 -10.32 -11.91
C ALA A 26 4.05 -11.43 -10.84
N GLY A 27 2.88 -12.06 -10.67
CA GLY A 27 2.68 -13.20 -9.78
C GLY A 27 2.33 -12.84 -8.34
N TYR A 28 1.86 -11.62 -8.08
CA TYR A 28 1.41 -11.19 -6.76
C TYR A 28 -0.10 -11.36 -6.58
N ASP A 29 -0.51 -11.65 -5.34
CA ASP A 29 -1.89 -11.56 -4.92
C ASP A 29 -2.16 -10.16 -4.34
N LEU A 30 -2.95 -9.39 -5.08
CA LEU A 30 -3.15 -7.97 -4.82
C LEU A 30 -4.20 -7.71 -3.73
N VAL A 31 -3.84 -6.85 -2.78
CA VAL A 31 -4.74 -6.21 -1.82
C VAL A 31 -4.72 -4.71 -2.08
N ALA A 32 -5.80 -4.17 -2.65
CA ALA A 32 -5.93 -2.73 -2.89
C ALA A 32 -6.73 -2.05 -1.78
N VAL A 33 -6.19 -0.95 -1.23
CA VAL A 33 -6.85 -0.14 -0.20
C VAL A 33 -6.80 1.34 -0.58
N ASN A 34 -7.84 2.08 -0.18
CA ASN A 34 -7.99 3.48 -0.56
C ASN A 34 -7.85 4.49 0.59
N SER A 35 -7.25 4.06 1.71
CA SER A 35 -6.96 4.94 2.84
C SER A 35 -5.90 4.31 3.74
N MET A 36 -5.10 5.13 4.41
CA MET A 36 -4.11 4.65 5.40
C MET A 36 -4.72 3.79 6.51
N ARG A 37 -5.93 4.11 6.98
CA ARG A 37 -6.62 3.32 8.01
C ARG A 37 -6.85 1.87 7.58
N LYS A 38 -7.28 1.67 6.33
CA LYS A 38 -7.46 0.34 5.75
C LYS A 38 -6.11 -0.34 5.51
N ALA A 39 -5.08 0.40 5.11
CA ALA A 39 -3.72 -0.12 4.96
C ALA A 39 -3.18 -0.68 6.28
N ILE A 40 -3.25 0.08 7.38
CA ILE A 40 -2.83 -0.39 8.71
C ILE A 40 -3.63 -1.61 9.15
N SER A 41 -4.95 -1.62 8.91
CA SER A 41 -5.79 -2.78 9.23
C SER A 41 -5.43 -4.02 8.40
N ALA A 42 -5.01 -3.82 7.15
CA ALA A 42 -4.55 -4.88 6.26
C ALA A 42 -3.18 -5.42 6.69
N LEU A 43 -2.24 -4.55 7.09
CA LEU A 43 -0.92 -4.92 7.61
C LEU A 43 -0.99 -5.73 8.92
N LYS A 44 -1.98 -5.45 9.77
CA LYS A 44 -2.19 -6.24 10.99
C LYS A 44 -2.72 -7.66 10.74
N LYS A 45 -3.35 -7.90 9.59
CA LYS A 45 -4.00 -9.18 9.24
C LYS A 45 -3.16 -10.02 8.29
N GLN A 46 -2.24 -9.38 7.58
CA GLN A 46 -1.54 -9.94 6.43
C GLN A 46 -0.10 -9.47 6.52
N SER A 47 0.84 -10.32 6.13
CA SER A 47 2.26 -9.95 6.00
C SER A 47 2.59 -9.79 4.52
N PRO A 48 2.22 -8.67 3.87
CA PRO A 48 2.53 -8.47 2.46
C PRO A 48 4.05 -8.44 2.23
N ALA A 49 4.49 -9.06 1.13
CA ALA A 49 5.90 -9.05 0.76
C ALA A 49 6.31 -7.75 0.05
N LEU A 50 5.33 -7.00 -0.47
CA LEU A 50 5.54 -5.73 -1.15
C LEU A 50 4.41 -4.77 -0.83
N ILE A 51 4.75 -3.51 -0.55
CA ILE A 51 3.79 -2.44 -0.32
C ILE A 51 4.08 -1.35 -1.35
N VAL A 52 3.05 -0.94 -2.09
CA VAL A 52 3.10 0.18 -3.02
C VAL A 52 2.14 1.24 -2.50
N ALA A 53 2.64 2.43 -2.21
CA ALA A 53 1.83 3.53 -1.71
C ALA A 53 1.88 4.72 -2.65
N GLU A 54 0.71 5.22 -3.05
CA GLU A 54 0.57 6.50 -3.71
C GLU A 54 0.72 7.61 -2.66
N PHE A 55 1.76 8.44 -2.84
CA PHE A 55 1.97 9.61 -2.00
C PHE A 55 1.86 10.88 -2.84
N ASN A 56 0.77 11.62 -2.64
CA ASN A 56 0.59 12.93 -3.25
C ASN A 56 1.07 14.00 -2.27
N PHE A 57 2.26 14.57 -2.52
CA PHE A 57 2.82 15.65 -1.70
C PHE A 57 2.20 16.99 -2.10
N GLN A 58 1.13 17.38 -1.41
CA GLN A 58 0.65 18.76 -1.42
C GLN A 58 1.14 19.48 -0.16
N SER A 59 1.75 20.66 -0.32
CA SER A 59 2.40 21.42 0.76
C SER A 59 1.46 21.78 1.92
N ASP A 60 0.14 21.77 1.70
CA ASP A 60 -0.88 22.03 2.72
C ASP A 60 -1.23 20.78 3.56
N PHE A 61 -0.72 19.60 3.17
CA PHE A 61 -0.96 18.33 3.86
C PHE A 61 0.27 17.87 4.65
N ARG A 62 0.67 18.69 5.63
CA ARG A 62 1.77 18.38 6.58
C ARG A 62 1.55 17.07 7.35
N ASP A 63 0.31 16.58 7.42
CA ASP A 63 -0.06 15.31 8.08
C ASP A 63 0.29 14.04 7.27
N ARG A 64 0.66 14.16 5.99
CA ARG A 64 0.95 12.98 5.14
C ARG A 64 2.33 12.40 5.45
N SER A 65 3.33 13.18 5.82
CA SER A 65 4.63 12.64 6.28
C SER A 65 4.47 11.75 7.52
N SER A 66 3.59 12.15 8.44
CA SER A 66 3.21 11.37 9.63
C SER A 66 2.59 10.01 9.29
N ASN A 67 1.86 9.94 8.17
CA ASN A 67 1.26 8.69 7.68
C ASN A 67 2.31 7.72 7.11
N LEU A 68 3.35 8.22 6.43
CA LEU A 68 4.48 7.39 5.99
C LEU A 68 5.25 6.85 7.18
N GLU A 69 5.55 7.70 8.17
CA GLU A 69 6.24 7.28 9.39
C GLU A 69 5.43 6.21 10.14
N SER A 70 4.12 6.38 10.27
CA SER A 70 3.23 5.39 10.89
C SER A 70 3.20 4.07 10.13
N LEU A 71 3.24 4.12 8.79
CA LEU A 71 3.29 2.92 7.95
C LEU A 71 4.63 2.20 8.06
N LEU A 72 5.74 2.94 8.02
CA LEU A 72 7.08 2.39 8.18
C LEU A 72 7.29 1.76 9.56
N ALA A 73 6.77 2.40 10.62
CA ALA A 73 6.84 1.85 11.97
C ALA A 73 6.19 0.46 12.07
N VAL A 74 5.02 0.27 11.45
CA VAL A 74 4.30 -1.02 11.46
C VAL A 74 5.03 -2.09 10.63
N THR A 75 5.85 -1.70 9.64
CA THR A 75 6.61 -2.66 8.82
C THR A 75 7.94 -3.11 9.42
N GLN A 76 8.42 -2.45 10.48
CA GLN A 76 9.72 -2.74 11.10
C GLN A 76 9.64 -3.62 12.36
N GLU A 77 8.43 -4.04 12.75
CA GLU A 77 8.19 -4.96 13.89
C GLU A 77 8.25 -6.44 13.48
#